data_AF-A0AAQ0QEZ1-F1
#
_entry.id   AF-A0AAQ0QEZ1-F1
#
_cell.length_a   1.000
_cell.length_b   1.000
_cell.length_c   1.000
_cell.angle_alpha   90.00
_cell.angle_beta   90.00
_cell.angle_gamma   90.00
#
_symmetry.space_group_name_H-M   'P 1'
#
loop_
_entity.id
_entity.type
_entity.pdbx_description
1 polymer ?
#
loop_
_entity_poly.entity_id
_entity_poly.type
_entity_poly.pdbx_seq_one_letter_code
_entity_poly.pdbx_strand_id
1 'polypeptide(L)' 'MKKATIIFAFMAVLLTGCKSTQASLDSLRAEISWSSFCAARGYDLNDNTYQATNEYLDTWCGSVDEEAAFIEAGVEPY' A
#
# COMPACT_ATOMS: atom_id res chain seq x y z
N MET A 1 -2.80 21.79 -36.54
CA MET A 1 -3.70 20.75 -35.99
C MET A 1 -3.01 19.40 -35.75
N LYS A 2 -2.22 18.85 -36.68
CA LYS A 2 -1.49 17.56 -36.49
C LYS A 2 -0.48 17.53 -35.32
N LYS A 3 0.16 18.67 -35.00
CA LYS A 3 1.13 18.76 -33.88
C LYS A 3 0.47 18.70 -32.50
N ALA A 4 -0.78 19.14 -32.37
CA ALA A 4 -1.50 19.14 -31.09
C ALA A 4 -1.88 17.71 -30.67
N THR A 5 -2.23 16.85 -31.63
CA THR A 5 -2.66 15.46 -31.36
C THR A 5 -1.54 14.61 -30.76
N ILE A 6 -0.28 14.86 -31.13
CA ILE A 6 0.89 14.10 -30.61
C ILE A 6 1.19 14.47 -29.15
N ILE A 7 1.03 15.75 -28.78
CA ILE A 7 1.28 16.22 -27.40
C ILE A 7 0.23 15.67 -26.43
N PHE A 8 -1.04 15.59 -26.85
CA PHE A 8 -2.10 14.99 -26.03
C PHE A 8 -1.91 13.48 -25.80
N ALA A 9 -1.39 12.74 -26.79
CA ALA A 9 -1.13 11.31 -26.64
C ALA A 9 -0.01 11.01 -25.62
N PHE A 10 1.03 11.84 -25.54
CA PHE A 10 2.11 11.67 -24.56
C PHE A 10 1.67 11.95 -23.11
N MET A 11 0.79 12.92 -22.88
CA MET A 11 0.26 13.18 -21.53
C MET A 11 -0.60 12.02 -20.99
N ALA A 12 -1.38 11.36 -21.85
CA ALA A 12 -2.21 10.23 -21.43
C ALA A 12 -1.38 9.02 -20.96
N VAL A 13 -0.21 8.78 -21.56
CA VAL A 13 0.71 7.71 -21.16
C VAL A 13 1.36 8.01 -19.80
N LEU A 14 1.68 9.27 -19.51
CA LEU A 14 2.23 9.67 -18.21
C LEU A 14 1.20 9.54 -17.07
N LEU A 15 -0.07 9.87 -17.34
CA LEU A 15 -1.15 9.77 -16.35
C LEU A 15 -1.54 8.32 -16.03
N THR A 16 -1.39 7.40 -16.97
CA THR A 16 -1.64 5.96 -16.74
C THR A 16 -0.50 5.29 -15.99
N GLY A 17 0.76 5.65 -16.29
CA GLY A 17 1.93 5.15 -15.55
C GLY A 17 1.99 5.60 -14.09
N CYS A 18 1.50 6.80 -13.76
CA CYS A 18 1.47 7.27 -12.37
C CYS A 18 0.50 6.45 -11.48
N LYS A 19 -0.66 6.06 -12.04
CA LYS A 19 -1.66 5.26 -11.30
C LYS A 19 -1.21 3.83 -11.02
N SER A 20 -0.49 3.20 -11.95
CA SER A 20 0.03 1.84 -11.73
C SER A 20 1.09 1.80 -10.64
N THR A 21 1.94 2.82 -10.57
CA THR A 21 2.97 2.93 -9.53
C THR A 21 2.35 3.12 -8.14
N GLN A 22 1.34 3.98 -8.03
CA GLN A 22 0.62 4.16 -6.77
C GLN A 22 -0.04 2.86 -6.29
N ALA A 23 -0.76 2.16 -7.18
CA ALA A 23 -1.41 0.90 -6.83
C ALA A 23 -0.40 -0.18 -6.39
N SER A 24 0.78 -0.24 -7.02
CA SER A 24 1.85 -1.15 -6.60
C SER A 24 2.42 -0.80 -5.22
N LEU A 25 2.57 0.49 -4.93
CA LEU A 25 3.05 0.97 -3.64
C LEU A 25 2.03 0.68 -2.54
N ASP A 26 0.75 0.92 -2.80
CA ASP A 26 -0.34 0.65 -1.85
C ASP A 26 -0.45 -0.86 -1.57
N SER A 27 -0.27 -1.71 -2.59
CA SER A 27 -0.26 -3.17 -2.41
C SER A 27 0.92 -3.62 -1.54
N LEU A 28 2.12 -3.08 -1.80
CA LEU A 28 3.32 -3.36 -1.00
C LEU A 28 3.14 -2.94 0.47
N ARG A 29 2.58 -1.75 0.71
CA ARG A 29 2.27 -1.28 2.07
C ARG A 29 1.24 -2.19 2.75
N ALA A 30 0.19 -2.60 2.05
CA ALA A 30 -0.80 -3.51 2.61
C ALA A 30 -0.18 -4.87 3.02
N GLU A 31 0.72 -5.43 2.20
CA GLU A 31 1.43 -6.67 2.51
C GLU A 31 2.35 -6.52 3.73
N ILE A 32 3.13 -5.42 3.80
CA ILE A 32 4.02 -5.14 4.94
C ILE A 32 3.20 -4.93 6.22
N SER A 33 2.14 -4.13 6.16
CA SER A 33 1.30 -3.83 7.32
C SER A 33 0.64 -5.09 7.88
N TRP A 34 0.00 -5.88 7.03
CA TRP A 34 -0.66 -7.11 7.47
C TRP A 34 0.34 -8.14 8.03
N SER A 35 1.46 -8.37 7.34
CA SER A 35 2.44 -9.36 7.79
C SER A 35 3.13 -8.98 9.10
N SER A 36 3.43 -7.69 9.29
CA SER A 36 4.01 -7.17 10.55
C SER A 36 3.01 -7.21 11.71
N PHE A 37 1.74 -6.86 11.46
CA PHE A 37 0.65 -7.04 12.44
C PHE A 37 0.54 -8.50 12.89
N CYS A 38 0.47 -9.44 11.93
CA CYS A 38 0.36 -10.86 12.23
C CYS A 38 1.56 -11.35 13.04
N ALA A 39 2.78 -10.95 12.69
CA ALA A 39 3.98 -11.29 13.44
C ALA A 39 3.97 -10.72 14.86
N ALA A 40 3.51 -9.48 15.04
CA ALA A 40 3.46 -8.82 16.34
C ALA A 40 2.40 -9.41 17.29
N ARG A 41 1.26 -9.84 16.74
CA ARG A 41 0.14 -10.40 17.52
C ARG A 41 0.11 -11.92 17.59
N GLY A 42 0.91 -12.60 16.77
CA GLY A 42 0.96 -14.06 16.68
C GLY A 42 -0.16 -14.68 15.85
N TYR A 43 -0.75 -13.92 14.91
CA TYR A 43 -1.73 -14.45 13.95
C TYR A 43 -1.05 -15.16 12.78
N ASP A 44 -1.77 -16.10 12.15
CA ASP A 44 -1.37 -16.65 10.85
C ASP A 44 -1.55 -15.58 9.76
N LEU A 45 -0.67 -15.56 8.75
CA LEU A 45 -0.79 -14.62 7.63
C LEU A 45 -2.09 -14.79 6.84
N ASN A 46 -2.72 -15.96 6.91
CA ASN A 46 -3.99 -16.26 6.27
C ASN A 46 -5.18 -16.18 7.25
N ASP A 47 -4.98 -15.66 8.48
CA ASP A 47 -6.05 -15.50 9.44
C ASP A 47 -7.02 -14.41 8.98
N ASN A 48 -8.13 -14.84 8.38
CA ASN A 48 -9.20 -13.99 7.90
C ASN A 48 -10.39 -13.95 8.86
N THR A 49 -10.18 -14.26 10.14
CA THR A 49 -11.24 -14.17 11.14
C THR A 49 -11.63 -12.72 11.40
N TYR A 50 -12.88 -12.51 11.80
CA TYR A 50 -13.37 -11.19 12.23
C TYR A 50 -12.54 -10.61 13.38
N GLN A 51 -12.00 -11.45 14.27
CA GLN A 51 -11.20 -11.00 15.38
C GLN A 51 -9.87 -10.40 14.90
N ALA A 52 -9.08 -11.15 14.12
CA ALA A 52 -7.81 -10.67 13.60
C ALA A 52 -7.99 -9.43 12.72
N THR A 53 -9.03 -9.43 11.87
CA THR A 53 -9.33 -8.30 10.98
C THR A 53 -9.71 -7.04 11.77
N ASN A 54 -10.58 -7.15 12.77
CA ASN A 54 -10.98 -5.97 13.55
C ASN A 54 -9.82 -5.43 14.39
N GLU A 55 -9.02 -6.30 15.01
CA GLU A 55 -7.87 -5.85 15.80
C GLU A 55 -6.82 -5.14 14.93
N TYR A 56 -6.59 -5.64 13.71
CA TYR A 56 -5.76 -4.97 12.71
C TYR A 56 -6.29 -3.56 12.39
N LEU A 57 -7.56 -3.45 12.04
CA LEU A 57 -8.17 -2.17 11.67
C LEU A 57 -8.25 -1.18 12.84
N ASP A 58 -8.54 -1.66 14.04
CA ASP A 58 -8.79 -0.82 15.21
C ASP A 58 -7.51 -0.38 15.92
N THR A 59 -6.43 -1.17 15.85
CA THR A 59 -5.23 -0.95 16.69
C THR A 59 -3.92 -0.87 15.93
N TRP A 60 -3.85 -1.36 14.69
CA TRP A 60 -2.62 -1.39 13.91
C TRP A 60 -2.59 -0.34 12.82
N CYS A 61 -3.63 -0.26 11.99
CA CYS A 61 -3.72 0.72 10.90
C CYS A 61 -3.63 2.16 11.45
N GLY A 62 -2.67 2.94 10.94
CA GLY A 62 -2.37 4.31 11.36
C GLY A 62 -1.58 4.41 12.66
N SER A 63 -1.07 3.29 13.20
CA SER A 63 -0.26 3.29 14.41
C SER A 63 1.21 3.61 14.13
N VAL A 64 1.93 4.05 15.16
CA VAL A 64 3.39 4.25 15.10
C VAL A 64 4.15 2.94 14.84
N ASP A 65 3.57 1.81 15.24
CA ASP A 65 4.17 0.49 15.02
C ASP A 65 4.05 0.07 13.54
N GLU A 66 2.93 0.40 12.89
CA GLU A 66 2.78 0.22 11.44
C GLU A 66 3.75 1.13 10.66
N GLU A 67 3.87 2.41 11.05
CA GLU A 67 4.84 3.32 10.43
C GLU A 67 6.28 2.80 10.59
N ALA A 68 6.63 2.27 11.77
CA ALA A 68 7.94 1.66 12.00
C ALA A 68 8.18 0.45 11.10
N ALA A 69 7.16 -0.39 10.88
CA ALA A 69 7.24 -1.52 9.96
C ALA A 69 7.52 -1.08 8.51
N PHE A 70 6.90 0.02 8.06
CA PHE A 70 7.21 0.59 6.74
C PHE A 70 8.65 1.11 6.66
N ILE A 71 9.09 1.85 7.67
CA ILE A 71 10.46 2.39 7.71
C ILE A 71 11.50 1.27 7.71
N GLU A 72 11.29 0.21 8.49
CA GLU A 72 12.18 -0.96 8.52
C GLU A 72 12.24 -1.66 7.15
N ALA A 73 11.11 -1.73 6.45
CA ALA A 73 11.03 -2.28 5.10
C ALA A 73 11.56 -1.32 4.01
N GLY A 74 11.98 -0.10 4.37
CA GLY A 74 12.45 0.92 3.42
C GLY A 74 11.34 1.50 2.53
N VAL A 75 10.09 1.46 3.00
CA VAL A 75 8.92 1.99 2.31
C VAL A 75 8.44 3.26 3.03
N GLU A 76 8.13 4.31 2.27
CA GLU A 76 7.55 5.54 2.82
C GLU A 76 6.16 5.23 3.39
N PRO A 77 5.82 5.69 4.61
CA PRO A 77 4.44 5.64 5.13
C PRO A 77 3.43 6.41 4.26
N TYR A 78 2.14 6.29 4.59
CA TYR A 78 1.06 6.98 3.84
C TYR A 78 1.10 8.51 3.96
#